data_AF-A0A3P8URM7-F1
#
_entry.id   AF-A0A3P8URM7-F1
#
_cell.length_a   1.000
_cell.length_b   1.000
_cell.length_c   1.000
_cell.angle_alpha   90.00
_cell.angle_beta   90.00
_cell.angle_gamma   90.00
#
_symmetry.space_group_name_H-M   'P 1'
#
loop_
_entity.id
_entity.type
_entity.pdbx_description
1 polymer ?
#
loop_
_entity_poly.entity_id
_entity_poly.type
_entity_poly.pdbx_seq_one_letter_code
_entity_poly.pdbx_strand_id
1 'polypeptide(L)'
;MINSTFRGVFVHRYRDKLADIRVSCISELGVWMKINPEKFLDDSYLKYLGWTLYDKQSPVRLQCVRALQGLYQDEKFSGHLELFTSRFKERMLCMVQDKDSDVAVEVVRLLLMIQQ
;
A
#
# COMPACT_ATOMS: atom_id res chain seq x y z
N MET A 1 -4.06 11.90 -19.99
CA MET A 1 -2.88 12.30 -19.20
C MET A 1 -2.62 11.36 -18.02
N ILE A 2 -3.55 11.18 -17.07
CA ILE A 2 -3.27 10.33 -15.88
C ILE A 2 -3.11 8.83 -16.22
N ASN A 3 -3.94 8.30 -17.14
CA ASN A 3 -3.82 6.90 -17.58
C ASN A 3 -2.51 6.64 -18.33
N SER A 4 -2.02 7.62 -19.12
CA SER A 4 -0.76 7.50 -19.83
C SER A 4 0.42 7.56 -18.86
N THR A 5 0.38 8.42 -17.84
CA THR A 5 1.41 8.42 -16.78
C THR A 5 1.41 7.13 -15.99
N PHE A 6 0.23 6.62 -15.63
CA PHE A 6 0.13 5.35 -14.92
C PHE A 6 0.72 4.18 -15.72
N ARG A 7 0.25 4.02 -16.97
CA ARG A 7 0.69 2.91 -17.84
C ARG A 7 2.12 3.08 -18.38
N GLY A 8 2.58 4.31 -18.60
CA GLY A 8 3.90 4.58 -19.17
C GLY A 8 5.01 4.71 -18.13
N VAL A 9 4.68 5.08 -16.89
CA VAL A 9 5.67 5.35 -15.83
C VAL A 9 5.42 4.45 -14.63
N PHE A 10 4.28 4.58 -13.95
CA PHE A 10 4.04 3.94 -12.66
C PHE A 10 4.24 2.41 -12.71
N VAL A 11 3.60 1.72 -13.66
CA VAL A 11 3.69 0.24 -13.78
C VAL A 11 5.11 -0.28 -14.03
N HIS A 12 6.02 0.59 -14.47
CA HIS A 12 7.42 0.25 -14.68
C HIS A 12 8.29 0.67 -13.48
N ARG A 13 7.96 1.77 -12.81
CA ARG A 13 8.78 2.37 -11.75
C ARG A 13 8.43 1.93 -10.32
N TYR A 14 7.21 1.44 -10.06
CA TYR A 14 6.89 0.88 -8.73
C TYR A 14 7.78 -0.33 -8.37
N ARG A 15 8.39 -0.97 -9.38
CA ARG A 15 9.30 -2.11 -9.31
C ARG A 15 10.72 -1.77 -9.77
N ASP A 16 11.11 -0.50 -9.66
CA ASP A 16 12.45 -0.04 -10.02
C ASP A 16 13.55 -0.76 -9.20
N LYS A 17 14.77 -0.80 -9.74
CA LYS A 17 15.94 -1.30 -9.02
C LYS A 17 16.25 -0.43 -7.79
N LEU A 18 16.06 0.89 -7.90
CA LEU A 18 16.29 1.84 -6.80
C LEU A 18 15.10 1.86 -5.84
N ALA A 19 15.37 1.65 -4.54
CA ALA A 19 14.34 1.61 -3.51
C ALA A 19 13.59 2.93 -3.38
N ASP A 20 14.30 4.05 -3.45
CA ASP A 20 13.71 5.38 -3.29
C ASP A 20 12.66 5.69 -4.37
N ILE A 21 12.90 5.25 -5.62
CA ILE A 21 11.91 5.37 -6.70
C ILE A 21 10.66 4.55 -6.38
N ARG A 22 10.81 3.34 -5.83
CA ARG A 22 9.68 2.52 -5.42
C ARG A 22 8.91 3.18 -4.27
N VAL A 23 9.61 3.73 -3.27
CA VAL A 23 9.00 4.51 -2.17
C VAL A 23 8.15 5.65 -2.75
N SER A 24 8.71 6.48 -3.64
CA SER A 24 7.98 7.59 -4.25
C SER A 24 6.74 7.13 -5.00
N CYS A 25 6.84 6.05 -5.80
CA CYS A 25 5.68 5.51 -6.51
C CYS A 25 4.57 5.09 -5.55
N ILE A 26 4.90 4.36 -4.49
CA ILE A 26 3.91 3.84 -3.53
C ILE A 26 3.29 4.95 -2.68
N SER A 27 4.08 5.97 -2.32
CA SER A 27 3.57 7.18 -1.69
C SER A 27 2.50 7.85 -2.54
N GLU A 28 2.81 8.12 -3.81
CA GLU A 28 1.87 8.79 -4.71
C GLU A 28 0.64 7.94 -5.03
N LEU A 29 0.76 6.62 -5.13
CA LEU A 29 -0.39 5.74 -5.31
C LEU A 29 -1.39 5.88 -4.14
N GLY A 30 -0.89 5.88 -2.90
CA GLY A 30 -1.73 6.08 -1.71
C GLY A 30 -2.41 7.46 -1.70
N VAL A 31 -1.73 8.50 -2.21
CA VAL A 31 -2.33 9.83 -2.36
C VAL A 31 -3.45 9.82 -3.40
N TRP A 32 -3.24 9.21 -4.57
CA TRP A 32 -4.24 9.14 -5.64
C TRP A 32 -5.50 8.37 -5.22
N MET A 33 -5.31 7.27 -4.48
CA MET A 33 -6.42 6.50 -3.90
C MET A 33 -7.29 7.33 -2.95
N LYS A 34 -6.69 8.24 -2.17
CA LYS A 34 -7.45 9.13 -1.27
C LYS A 34 -8.13 10.28 -2.01
N ILE A 35 -7.47 10.87 -3.00
CA ILE A 35 -7.98 12.06 -3.71
C ILE A 35 -9.09 11.69 -4.70
N ASN A 36 -9.01 10.51 -5.33
CA ASN A 36 -10.00 10.06 -6.30
C ASN A 36 -10.27 8.55 -6.14
N PRO A 37 -10.95 8.15 -5.05
CA PRO A 37 -11.21 6.76 -4.72
C PRO A 37 -12.06 6.06 -5.78
N GLU A 38 -13.04 6.73 -6.39
CA GLU A 38 -13.89 6.18 -7.46
C GLU A 38 -13.09 5.64 -8.65
N LYS A 39 -11.90 6.20 -8.89
CA LYS A 39 -11.02 5.80 -9.99
C LYS A 39 -9.87 4.88 -9.57
N PHE A 40 -9.31 5.08 -8.38
CA PHE A 40 -8.04 4.46 -7.98
C PHE A 40 -8.18 3.46 -6.85
N LEU A 41 -9.26 3.51 -6.07
CA LEU A 41 -9.47 2.59 -4.95
C LEU A 41 -10.22 1.35 -5.43
N ASP A 42 -9.63 0.66 -6.41
CA ASP A 42 -10.10 -0.63 -6.92
C ASP A 42 -8.95 -1.64 -7.02
N ASP A 43 -9.30 -2.91 -7.15
CA ASP A 43 -8.35 -4.03 -7.16
C ASP A 43 -7.24 -3.92 -8.22
N SER A 44 -7.52 -3.27 -9.35
CA SER A 44 -6.56 -3.09 -10.42
C SER A 44 -5.38 -2.20 -10.02
N TYR A 45 -5.57 -1.35 -9.00
CA TYR A 45 -4.54 -0.50 -8.39
C TYR A 45 -4.10 -1.01 -7.02
N LEU A 46 -5.03 -1.46 -6.16
CA LEU A 46 -4.72 -1.97 -4.82
C LEU A 46 -3.71 -3.12 -4.84
N LYS A 47 -3.71 -3.95 -5.91
CA LYS A 47 -2.70 -5.00 -6.10
C LYS A 47 -1.26 -4.51 -6.01
N TYR A 48 -0.97 -3.26 -6.40
CA TYR A 48 0.39 -2.72 -6.33
C TYR A 48 0.82 -2.48 -4.88
N LEU A 49 -0.08 -2.02 -4.00
CA LEU A 49 0.20 -1.98 -2.56
C LEU A 49 0.39 -3.40 -2.02
N GLY A 50 -0.51 -4.33 -2.38
CA GLY A 50 -0.45 -5.71 -1.91
C GLY A 50 0.86 -6.43 -2.28
N TRP A 51 1.35 -6.26 -3.51
CA TRP A 51 2.65 -6.79 -3.92
C TRP A 51 3.82 -6.10 -3.21
N THR A 52 3.70 -4.81 -2.93
CA THR A 52 4.78 -4.02 -2.31
C THR A 52 4.96 -4.34 -0.82
N LEU A 53 3.97 -4.94 -0.16
CA LEU A 53 4.15 -5.54 1.17
C LEU A 53 5.27 -6.61 1.20
N TYR A 54 5.62 -7.20 0.06
CA TYR A 54 6.68 -8.20 -0.07
C TYR A 54 8.04 -7.61 -0.50
N ASP A 55 8.19 -6.28 -0.54
CA ASP A 55 9.45 -5.67 -0.97
C ASP A 55 10.61 -6.06 -0.06
N LYS A 56 11.79 -6.27 -0.66
CA LYS A 56 12.99 -6.67 0.06
C LYS A 56 13.55 -5.55 0.93
N GLN A 57 13.27 -4.29 0.58
CA GLN A 57 13.80 -3.10 1.26
C GLN A 57 12.78 -2.57 2.24
N SER A 58 13.19 -2.38 3.50
CA SER A 58 12.30 -1.90 4.56
C SER A 58 11.69 -0.53 4.34
N PRO A 59 12.37 0.47 3.76
CA PRO A 59 11.74 1.76 3.49
C PRO A 59 10.52 1.64 2.57
N VAL A 60 10.56 0.69 1.63
CA VAL A 60 9.45 0.46 0.68
C VAL A 60 8.28 -0.22 1.40
N ARG A 61 8.54 -1.23 2.23
CA ARG A 61 7.50 -1.87 3.05
C ARG A 61 6.86 -0.86 4.01
N LEU A 62 7.68 -0.06 4.69
CA LEU A 62 7.22 1.00 5.60
C LEU A 62 6.29 2.00 4.89
N GLN A 63 6.68 2.47 3.71
CA GLN A 63 5.86 3.39 2.93
C GLN A 63 4.53 2.75 2.51
N CYS A 64 4.54 1.47 2.13
CA CYS A 64 3.32 0.75 1.79
C CYS A 64 2.35 0.66 2.97
N VAL A 65 2.87 0.35 4.16
CA VAL A 65 2.06 0.26 5.39
C VAL A 65 1.44 1.62 5.73
N ARG A 66 2.23 2.71 5.64
CA ARG A 66 1.71 4.08 5.85
C ARG A 66 0.66 4.50 4.82
N ALA A 67 0.83 4.11 3.56
CA ALA A 67 -0.18 4.33 2.53
C ALA A 67 -1.48 3.62 2.88
N LEU A 68 -1.42 2.35 3.31
CA LEU A 68 -2.59 1.58 3.75
C LEU A 68 -3.26 2.19 4.98
N GLN A 69 -2.50 2.60 6.01
CA GLN A 69 -3.04 3.28 7.18
C GLN A 69 -3.86 4.51 6.78
N GLY A 70 -3.36 5.31 5.84
CA GLY A 70 -4.09 6.47 5.33
C GLY A 70 -5.39 6.13 4.60
N LEU A 71 -5.56 4.89 4.11
CA LEU A 71 -6.80 4.40 3.49
C LEU A 71 -7.75 3.82 4.55
N TYR A 72 -7.26 3.02 5.49
CA TYR A 72 -8.09 2.44 6.57
C TYR A 72 -8.55 3.47 7.60
N GLN A 73 -7.95 4.67 7.63
CA GLN A 73 -8.40 5.74 8.51
C GLN A 73 -9.78 6.32 8.11
N ASP A 74 -10.22 6.17 6.86
CA ASP A 74 -11.54 6.64 6.41
C ASP A 74 -12.50 5.46 6.23
N GLU A 75 -13.49 5.33 7.13
CA GLU A 75 -14.48 4.24 7.13
C GLU A 75 -15.27 4.13 5.81
N LYS A 76 -15.35 5.22 5.02
CA LYS A 76 -16.01 5.19 3.70
C LYS A 76 -15.30 4.26 2.72
N PHE A 77 -14.03 3.96 2.96
CA PHE A 77 -13.20 3.13 2.10
C PHE A 77 -13.29 1.63 2.45
N SER A 78 -13.88 1.26 3.59
CA SER A 78 -13.91 -0.12 4.09
C SER A 78 -14.45 -1.14 3.07
N GLY A 79 -15.52 -0.80 2.35
CA GLY A 79 -16.09 -1.70 1.33
C GLY A 79 -15.16 -1.97 0.15
N HIS A 80 -14.32 -1.00 -0.24
CA HIS A 80 -13.32 -1.18 -1.30
C HIS A 80 -12.10 -1.98 -0.83
N LEU A 81 -11.84 -1.98 0.47
CA LEU A 81 -10.68 -2.62 1.09
C LEU A 81 -10.95 -4.05 1.56
N GLU A 82 -12.20 -4.51 1.63
CA GLU A 82 -12.55 -5.82 2.19
C GLU A 82 -11.82 -6.98 1.50
N LEU A 83 -11.88 -7.04 0.15
CA LEU A 83 -11.23 -8.09 -0.62
C LEU A 83 -9.70 -8.02 -0.51
N PHE A 84 -9.14 -6.81 -0.54
CA PHE A 84 -7.72 -6.57 -0.33
C PHE A 84 -7.28 -7.08 1.06
N THR A 85 -8.03 -6.72 2.10
CA THR A 85 -7.79 -7.11 3.49
C THR A 85 -7.77 -8.62 3.61
N SER A 86 -8.82 -9.29 3.12
CA SER A 86 -8.94 -10.75 3.15
C SER A 86 -7.75 -11.43 2.47
N ARG A 87 -7.37 -10.94 1.29
CA ARG A 87 -6.28 -11.50 0.48
C ARG A 87 -4.90 -11.35 1.11
N PHE A 88 -4.61 -10.21 1.73
CA PHE A 88 -3.27 -9.88 2.24
C PHE A 88 -3.15 -9.96 3.77
N LYS A 89 -4.20 -10.39 4.47
CA LYS A 89 -4.25 -10.51 5.93
C LYS A 89 -3.07 -11.30 6.50
N GLU A 90 -2.82 -12.49 5.97
CA GLU A 90 -1.71 -13.34 6.45
C GLU A 90 -0.36 -12.64 6.29
N ARG A 91 -0.16 -11.93 5.18
CA ARG A 91 1.06 -11.16 4.96
C ARG A 91 1.23 -10.05 5.98
N MET A 92 0.18 -9.28 6.24
CA MET A 92 0.21 -8.21 7.23
C MET A 92 0.48 -8.76 8.64
N LEU A 93 -0.15 -9.87 9.02
CA LEU A 93 0.11 -10.54 10.31
C LEU A 93 1.57 -10.99 10.45
N CYS A 94 2.15 -11.60 9.42
CA CYS A 94 3.56 -11.98 9.42
C CYS A 94 4.50 -10.77 9.59
N MET A 95 4.13 -9.59 9.08
CA MET A 95 4.94 -8.38 9.18
C MET A 95 4.92 -7.74 10.59
N VAL A 96 4.11 -8.24 11.53
CA VAL A 96 4.26 -7.89 12.96
C VAL A 96 5.63 -8.34 13.49
N GLN A 97 6.24 -9.34 12.87
CA GLN A 97 7.60 -9.82 13.14
C GLN A 97 8.57 -9.42 12.01
N ASP A 98 8.33 -8.29 11.36
CA ASP A 98 9.28 -7.77 10.38
C ASP A 98 10.67 -7.57 11.02
N LYS A 99 11.72 -7.84 10.23
CA LYS A 99 13.12 -7.71 10.70
C LYS A 99 13.47 -6.27 11.07
N ASP A 100 12.78 -5.32 10.44
CA ASP A 100 12.92 -3.90 10.68
C ASP A 100 11.82 -3.45 11.66
N SER A 101 12.22 -3.04 12.87
CA SER A 101 11.31 -2.70 13.97
C SER A 101 10.32 -1.60 13.63
N ASP A 102 10.73 -0.62 12.82
CA ASP A 102 9.85 0.47 12.41
C ASP A 102 8.70 -0.03 11.54
N VAL A 103 8.97 -1.01 10.67
CA VAL A 103 7.93 -1.65 9.85
C VAL A 103 6.99 -2.44 10.75
N ALA A 104 7.52 -3.23 11.68
CA ALA A 104 6.72 -4.03 12.60
C ALA A 104 5.76 -3.16 13.44
N VAL A 105 6.24 -2.05 13.99
CA VAL A 105 5.43 -1.10 14.76
C VAL A 105 4.29 -0.52 13.91
N GLU A 106 4.58 -0.07 12.70
CA GLU A 106 3.55 0.51 11.83
C GLU A 106 2.53 -0.53 11.35
N VAL A 107 2.94 -1.78 11.18
CA VAL A 107 2.02 -2.89 10.85
C VAL A 107 1.07 -3.17 12.00
N VAL A 108 1.54 -3.15 13.25
CA VAL A 108 0.66 -3.29 14.41
C VAL A 108 -0.39 -2.17 14.43
N ARG A 109 0.01 -0.92 14.17
CA ARG A 109 -0.94 0.20 14.06
C ARG A 109 -1.96 -0.02 12.95
N LEU A 110 -1.51 -0.49 11.78
CA LEU A 110 -2.39 -0.80 10.65
C LEU A 110 -3.42 -1.88 11.02
N LEU A 111 -2.99 -2.96 11.66
CA LEU A 111 -3.89 -4.05 12.07
C LEU A 111 -4.92 -3.60 13.11
N LEU A 112 -4.55 -2.68 14.01
CA LEU A 112 -5.49 -2.07 14.96
C LEU A 112 -6.56 -1.21 14.26
N MET A 113 -6.21 -0.55 13.14
CA MET A 113 -7.19 0.19 12.32
C MET A 113 -8.14 -0.75 11.58
N ILE A 114 -7.65 -1.90 11.13
CA ILE A 114 -8.47 -2.92 10.42
C ILE A 114 -9.46 -3.62 11.35
N GLN A 115 -9.18 -3.68 12.66
CA GLN A 115 -10.06 -4.30 13.65
C GLN A 115 -11.20 -3.41 14.14
N GLN A 116 -11.12 -2.09 13.94
CA GLN A 116 -12.17 -1.13 14.29
C GLN A 116 -13.30 -1.18 13.27
#